data_AF-A0A9D8T9X4-F1
#
_entry.id   AF-A0A9D8T9X4-F1
#
_cell.length_a   1.000
_cell.length_b   1.000
_cell.length_c   1.000
_cell.angle_alpha   90.00
_cell.angle_beta   90.00
_cell.angle_gamma   90.00
#
_symmetry.space_group_name_H-M   'P 1'
#
loop_
_entity.id
_entity.type
_entity.pdbx_description
1 polymer ?
#
loop_
_entity_poly.entity_id
_entity_poly.type
_entity_poly.pdbx_seq_one_letter_code
_entity_poly.pdbx_strand_id
1 'polypeptide(L)' 'GSRFINASVPESFIDALEEATSKFRESQIDGLRDLKDDEKQLLKEQVKRNLKSYTKGFKDTLKKDGKLK' A
#
# COMPACT_ATOMS: atom_id res chain seq x y z
N GLY A 1 -5.97 1.87 -33.39
CA GLY A 1 -4.79 2.42 -32.69
C GLY A 1 -5.15 2.69 -31.25
N SER A 2 -4.77 1.81 -30.33
CA SER A 2 -5.10 1.91 -28.91
C SER A 2 -4.32 3.06 -28.26
N ARG A 3 -5.00 4.19 -27.99
CA ARG A 3 -4.47 5.35 -27.25
C ARG A 3 -4.38 5.11 -25.73
N PHE A 4 -3.94 3.93 -25.31
CA PHE A 4 -4.04 3.52 -23.90
C PHE A 4 -2.70 3.08 -23.29
N ILE A 5 -1.55 3.63 -23.68
CA ILE A 5 -0.31 3.30 -22.95
C ILE A 5 0.65 4.49 -22.87
N ASN A 6 0.19 5.60 -22.30
CA ASN A 6 1.10 6.57 -21.67
C ASN A 6 0.44 7.23 -20.45
N ALA A 7 -0.25 6.42 -19.65
CA ALA A 7 -0.85 6.87 -18.40
C ALA A 7 0.23 6.81 -17.30
N SER A 8 0.89 7.94 -17.08
CA SER A 8 1.71 8.15 -15.90
C SER A 8 0.83 8.19 -14.65
N VAL A 9 1.18 7.43 -13.63
CA VAL A 9 0.49 7.44 -12.33
C VAL A 9 1.15 8.51 -11.44
N PRO A 10 0.38 9.42 -10.82
CA PRO A 10 0.93 10.34 -9.82
C PRO A 10 1.43 9.60 -8.59
N GLU A 11 2.59 9.98 -8.05
CA GLU A 11 3.10 9.37 -6.81
C GLU A 11 2.09 9.47 -5.64
N SER A 12 1.36 10.59 -5.56
CA SER A 12 0.31 10.83 -4.56
C SER A 12 -0.86 9.84 -4.62
N PHE A 13 -1.18 9.31 -5.80
CA PHE A 13 -2.22 8.29 -5.93
C PHE A 13 -1.80 6.98 -5.28
N ILE A 14 -0.52 6.63 -5.42
CA ILE A 14 0.05 5.43 -4.80
C ILE A 14 0.08 5.59 -3.28
N ASP A 15 0.44 6.78 -2.78
CA ASP A 15 0.42 7.07 -1.35
C ASP A 15 -0.99 6.99 -0.75
N ALA A 16 -2.00 7.51 -1.46
CA ALA A 16 -3.39 7.41 -1.05
C ALA A 16 -3.87 5.94 -1.00
N LEU A 17 -3.44 5.12 -1.96
CA LEU A 17 -3.73 3.67 -1.95
C LEU A 17 -3.03 2.94 -0.79
N GLU A 18 -1.78 3.29 -0.49
CA GLU A 18 -1.07 2.77 0.69
C GLU A 18 -1.82 3.12 1.98
N GLU A 19 -2.23 4.37 2.15
CA GLU A 19 -2.97 4.81 3.34
C GLU A 19 -4.32 4.08 3.48
N ALA A 20 -5.10 4.04 2.38
CA ALA A 20 -6.41 3.38 2.38
C ALA A 20 -6.29 1.87 2.69
N THR A 21 -5.29 1.21 2.10
CA THR A 21 -5.02 -0.21 2.34
C THR A 21 -4.58 -0.46 3.77
N SER A 22 -3.70 0.39 4.32
CA SER A 22 -3.27 0.30 5.72
C SER A 22 -4.48 0.40 6.66
N LYS A 23 -5.32 1.43 6.51
CA LYS A 23 -6.51 1.61 7.37
C LYS A 23 -7.50 0.47 7.25
N PHE A 24 -7.73 -0.03 6.03
CA PHE A 24 -8.60 -1.18 5.81
C PHE A 24 -8.09 -2.43 6.54
N ARG A 25 -6.79 -2.72 6.43
CA ARG A 25 -6.18 -3.86 7.13
C ARG A 25 -6.18 -3.69 8.65
N GLU A 26 -5.92 -2.48 9.15
CA GLU A 26 -6.02 -2.20 10.59
C GLU A 26 -7.43 -2.46 11.12
N SER A 27 -8.47 -2.04 10.40
CA SER A 27 -9.86 -2.31 10.76
C SER A 27 -10.19 -3.80 10.77
N GLN A 28 -9.66 -4.58 9.81
CA GLN A 28 -9.80 -6.04 9.82
C GLN A 28 -9.13 -6.67 11.05
N ILE A 29 -7.94 -6.20 11.42
CA ILE A 29 -7.20 -6.68 12.60
C ILE A 29 -7.95 -6.32 13.89
N ASP A 30 -8.52 -5.12 13.98
CA ASP A 30 -9.31 -4.70 15.13
C ASP A 30 -10.55 -5.58 15.36
N GLY A 31 -11.14 -6.07 14.27
CA GLY A 31 -12.27 -7.01 14.30
C GLY A 31 -11.91 -8.43 14.76
N LEU A 32 -10.63 -8.78 14.88
CA LEU A 32 -10.22 -10.09 15.37
C LEU A 32 -10.50 -10.20 16.86
N ARG A 33 -11.37 -11.15 17.25
CA ARG A 33 -11.78 -11.34 18.65
C ARG A 33 -10.82 -12.21 19.46
N ASP A 34 -10.03 -13.03 18.76
CA ASP A 34 -9.18 -14.05 19.38
C ASP A 34 -7.76 -13.55 19.70
N LEU A 35 -7.44 -12.31 19.32
CA LEU A 35 -6.13 -11.70 19.54
C LEU A 35 -6.21 -10.63 20.63
N LYS A 36 -5.16 -10.57 21.44
CA LYS A 36 -4.92 -9.48 22.39
C LYS A 36 -4.48 -8.21 21.66
N ASP A 37 -4.55 -7.08 22.35
CA ASP A 37 -4.26 -5.77 21.76
C ASP A 37 -2.78 -5.62 21.35
N ASP A 38 -1.86 -6.23 22.09
CA ASP A 38 -0.43 -6.29 21.75
C ASP A 38 -0.17 -7.12 20.48
N GLU A 39 -0.82 -8.27 20.36
CA GLU A 39 -0.77 -9.12 19.16
C GLU A 39 -1.35 -8.39 17.93
N LYS A 40 -2.47 -7.68 18.11
CA LYS A 40 -3.06 -6.82 17.07
C LYS A 40 -2.09 -5.73 16.67
N GLN A 41 -1.43 -5.05 17.63
CA GLN A 41 -0.46 -4.01 17.33
C GLN A 41 0.71 -4.55 16.51
N LEU A 42 1.26 -5.72 16.88
CA LEU A 42 2.34 -6.37 16.14
C LEU A 42 1.93 -6.67 14.69
N LEU A 43 0.70 -7.17 14.47
CA LEU A 43 0.17 -7.41 13.13
C LEU A 43 -0.01 -6.11 12.33
N LYS A 44 -0.53 -5.05 12.95
CA LYS A 44 -0.69 -3.75 12.29
C LYS A 44 0.66 -3.19 11.84
N GLU A 45 1.67 -3.28 12.70
CA GLU A 45 3.02 -2.86 12.34
C GLU A 45 3.62 -3.71 11.22
N GLN A 46 3.42 -5.04 11.27
CA GLN A 46 3.90 -5.93 10.21
C GLN A 46 3.23 -5.60 8.87
N VAL A 47 1.92 -5.35 8.86
CA VAL A 47 1.19 -4.91 7.67
C VAL A 47 1.77 -3.59 7.14
N LYS A 48 1.98 -2.58 7.99
CA LYS A 48 2.58 -1.30 7.57
C LYS A 48 3.96 -1.47 6.96
N ARG A 49 4.83 -2.26 7.59
CA ARG A 49 6.19 -2.53 7.08
C ARG A 49 6.14 -3.22 5.71
N ASN A 50 5.31 -4.24 5.58
CA ASN A 50 5.15 -4.97 4.33
C ASN A 50 4.60 -4.06 3.23
N LEU A 51 3.54 -3.31 3.52
CA LEU A 51 2.90 -2.42 2.56
C LEU A 51 3.87 -1.35 2.07
N LYS A 52 4.61 -0.71 2.98
CA LYS A 52 5.65 0.27 2.62
C LYS A 52 6.74 -0.33 1.73
N SER A 53 7.15 -1.57 1.99
CA SER A 53 8.13 -2.28 1.16
C SER A 53 7.60 -2.53 -0.26
N TYR A 54 6.35 -3.02 -0.37
CA TYR A 54 5.69 -3.25 -1.65
C TYR A 54 5.48 -1.95 -2.43
N THR A 55 4.98 -0.90 -1.75
CA THR A 55 4.79 0.42 -2.37
C THR A 55 6.11 0.97 -2.90
N LYS A 56 7.19 0.86 -2.13
CA LYS A 56 8.52 1.29 -2.57
C LYS A 56 8.96 0.55 -3.83
N GLY A 57 8.88 -0.78 -3.84
CA GLY A 57 9.25 -1.58 -5.02
C GLY A 57 8.39 -1.28 -6.25
N PHE A 58 7.10 -1.02 -6.04
CA PHE A 58 6.18 -0.62 -7.10
C PHE A 58 6.53 0.76 -7.66
N LYS A 59 6.77 1.77 -6.79
CA LYS A 59 7.23 3.10 -7.20
C LYS A 59 8.55 3.03 -7.96
N ASP A 60 9.51 2.25 -7.48
CA ASP A 60 10.81 2.07 -8.15
C ASP A 60 10.65 1.47 -9.56
N THR A 61 9.72 0.52 -9.73
CA THR A 61 9.39 -0.06 -11.03
C THR A 61 8.76 0.97 -11.96
N LEU A 62 7.78 1.74 -11.47
CA LEU A 62 7.15 2.80 -12.26
C LEU A 62 8.10 3.93 -12.63
N LYS A 63 9.05 4.28 -11.74
CA LYS A 63 10.13 5.25 -12.03
C LYS A 63 11.03 4.75 -13.16
N LYS A 64 11.46 3.48 -13.11
CA LYS A 64 12.27 2.85 -14.17
C LYS A 64 11.54 2.83 -15.52
N ASP A 65 10.24 2.61 -15.50
CA ASP A 65 9.38 2.60 -16.69
C ASP A 65 9.03 4.00 -17.22
N GLY A 66 9.42 5.08 -16.53
CA GLY A 66 9.01 6.46 -16.88
C GLY A 66 7.50 6.72 -16.68
N LYS A 67 6.83 5.88 -15.90
CA LYS A 67 5.37 5.90 -15.65
C LYS A 67 4.99 6.54 -14.32
N LEU A 68 5.95 6.99 -13.52
CA LEU A 68 5.68 7.75 -12.30
C LEU A 68 5.93 9.24 -12.53
N LYS A 69 5.01 10.10 -12.07
CA LYS A 69 5.12 11.56 -12.12
C LYS A 69 4.98 12.18 -10.75
#